data_AF-A0A1H3MNU6-F1
#
_entry.id   AF-A0A1H3MNU6-F1
#
_cell.length_a   1.000
_cell.length_b   1.000
_cell.length_c   1.000
_cell.angle_alpha   90.00
_cell.angle_beta   90.00
_cell.angle_gamma   90.00
#
_symmetry.space_group_name_H-M   'P 1'
#
loop_
_entity.id
_entity.type
_entity.pdbx_description
1 polymer ?
#
loop_
_entity_poly.entity_id
_entity_poly.type
_entity_poly.pdbx_seq_one_letter_code
_entity_poly.pdbx_strand_id
1 'polypeptide(L)'
;MNNNRKLTMLLTFALSIAIIFSNFGLIKAYGASDLNGDLKESLISIETTKSEDYMEDLKPLKEVLKDKKVIGIGESTLGSKEFVEIKHRLAQFLVEEMDFRLFAIDAEFADVKVVNDYILNGNGSKDDVLWALRHFIWSTSKVEGDISIIEPYAYLASWTTREMWDMIEWMKTYNHNALDDAKIKFYGIDMELPENSIDDLFEYLYIVDAGAGSKYSRRLSDLVSIHGFNFKHPQHRPIGLFSGMMEELSKEFKANKQQYINASSETEYIIANQDLNSILQWIDYRGTNLNSGANEALSRRSYHMAENIKWILDFEEQFHNQQIVILSHNSHISKKVNNYKSLGEHLNNIYEDKYYAIGLDFYEGRFRAFPVNLWGTPISHYLAKFNINSSSKNTLAYNLEKTGLPISFLDFNTASKNENILKLLSKEQSIHNIGIMYPGKYVPSKYVPELSNPFSNVVPLEAYNGFLFVKTISETTGVYDLRDTRVEDGDNELVSHYLHIVFGQIYFLIGVIIVVLLIILFVRRKIKVKKSGRGARYPNSSRWD
;
A
#
# COMPACT_ATOMS: atom_id res chain seq x y z
N MET A 1 63.28 -59.63 -17.65
CA MET A 1 62.19 -58.92 -18.38
C MET A 1 60.91 -58.70 -17.56
N ASN A 2 60.61 -59.46 -16.49
CA ASN A 2 59.32 -59.35 -15.78
C ASN A 2 59.22 -58.18 -14.78
N ASN A 3 60.34 -57.77 -14.16
CA ASN A 3 60.33 -56.68 -13.17
C ASN A 3 60.18 -55.28 -13.81
N ASN A 4 60.75 -55.08 -15.00
CA ASN A 4 60.63 -53.79 -15.70
C ASN A 4 59.19 -53.52 -16.15
N ARG A 5 58.44 -54.54 -16.60
CA ARG A 5 57.02 -54.37 -16.97
C ARG A 5 56.13 -53.98 -15.79
N LYS A 6 56.37 -54.54 -14.60
CA LYS A 6 55.64 -54.17 -13.38
C LYS A 6 55.94 -52.74 -12.95
N LEU A 7 57.20 -52.32 -13.03
CA LEU A 7 57.60 -50.95 -12.69
C LEU A 7 57.01 -49.94 -13.68
N THR A 8 57.02 -50.25 -14.98
CA THR A 8 56.40 -49.39 -15.99
C THR A 8 54.89 -49.27 -15.77
N MET A 9 54.18 -50.38 -15.49
CA MET A 9 52.73 -50.35 -15.18
C MET A 9 52.41 -49.53 -13.92
N LEU A 10 53.22 -49.63 -12.87
CA LEU A 10 53.04 -48.86 -11.64
C LEU A 10 53.26 -47.37 -11.88
N LEU A 11 54.27 -47.01 -12.70
CA LEU A 11 54.53 -45.63 -13.09
C LEU A 11 53.42 -45.07 -13.98
N THR A 12 52.91 -45.82 -14.97
CA THR A 12 51.76 -45.36 -15.76
C THR A 12 50.51 -45.22 -14.91
N PHE A 13 50.24 -46.15 -13.99
CA PHE A 13 49.08 -46.06 -13.10
C PHE A 13 49.16 -44.87 -12.14
N ALA A 14 50.35 -44.61 -11.56
CA ALA A 14 50.60 -43.44 -10.74
C ALA A 14 50.48 -42.12 -11.52
N LEU A 15 50.96 -42.09 -12.77
CA LEU A 15 50.84 -40.92 -13.65
C LEU A 15 49.38 -40.68 -14.06
N SER A 16 48.61 -41.73 -14.35
CA SER A 16 47.17 -41.64 -14.63
C SER A 16 46.40 -41.09 -13.43
N ILE A 17 46.70 -41.56 -12.21
CA ILE A 17 46.10 -41.05 -10.97
C ILE A 17 46.51 -39.59 -10.75
N ALA A 18 47.78 -39.24 -10.94
CA ALA A 18 48.25 -37.85 -10.81
C ALA A 18 47.58 -36.91 -11.82
N ILE A 19 47.35 -37.36 -13.07
CA ILE A 19 46.63 -36.59 -14.09
C ILE A 19 45.15 -36.42 -13.69
N ILE A 20 44.49 -37.49 -13.21
CA ILE A 20 43.12 -37.42 -12.70
C ILE A 20 43.02 -36.46 -11.51
N PHE A 21 43.92 -36.54 -10.53
CA PHE A 21 43.94 -35.65 -9.36
C PHE A 21 44.37 -34.21 -9.70
N SER A 22 45.26 -34.01 -10.68
CA SER A 22 45.61 -32.67 -11.17
C SER A 22 44.43 -31.99 -11.88
N ASN A 23 43.61 -32.77 -12.59
CA ASN A 23 42.35 -32.28 -13.17
C ASN A 23 41.27 -32.04 -12.11
N PHE A 24 41.21 -32.81 -11.03
CA PHE A 24 40.32 -32.50 -9.88
C PHE A 24 40.78 -31.27 -9.09
N GLY A 25 42.10 -30.99 -9.03
CA GLY A 25 42.66 -29.77 -8.45
C GLY A 25 42.42 -28.51 -9.28
N LEU A 26 42.32 -28.65 -10.61
CA LEU A 26 42.02 -27.55 -11.55
C LEU A 26 40.51 -27.28 -11.74
N ILE A 27 39.62 -28.15 -11.24
CA ILE A 27 38.16 -27.94 -11.25
C ILE A 27 37.67 -27.18 -9.99
N LYS A 28 38.55 -26.89 -9.03
CA LYS A 28 38.25 -26.03 -7.87
C LYS A 28 38.97 -24.66 -7.96
N ALA A 29 38.66 -23.86 -8.98
CA ALA A 29 38.95 -22.41 -8.98
C ALA A 29 38.33 -21.62 -10.17
N TYR A 30 37.39 -22.19 -10.93
CA TYR A 30 36.52 -21.34 -11.76
C TYR A 30 35.39 -20.84 -10.86
N GLY A 31 35.44 -19.53 -10.56
CA GLY A 31 34.79 -18.87 -9.44
C GLY A 31 33.35 -19.28 -9.17
N ALA A 32 33.12 -19.86 -8.00
CA ALA A 32 31.82 -19.71 -7.38
C ALA A 32 31.66 -18.21 -7.10
N SER A 33 30.65 -17.58 -7.72
CA SER A 33 30.31 -16.18 -7.47
C SER A 33 30.11 -15.98 -5.96
N ASP A 34 30.98 -15.21 -5.31
CA ASP A 34 30.77 -14.79 -3.92
C ASP A 34 29.81 -13.60 -3.88
N LEU A 35 28.56 -13.87 -4.28
CA LEU A 35 27.50 -12.85 -4.32
C LEU A 35 27.33 -12.17 -2.94
N ASN A 36 27.55 -12.90 -1.85
CA ASN A 36 27.44 -12.34 -0.50
C ASN A 36 28.56 -11.34 -0.21
N GLY A 37 29.81 -11.67 -0.58
CA GLY A 37 30.94 -10.75 -0.51
C GLY A 37 30.71 -9.52 -1.39
N ASP A 38 30.33 -9.73 -2.65
CA ASP A 38 30.04 -8.66 -3.61
C ASP A 38 28.96 -7.70 -3.08
N LEU A 39 27.84 -8.24 -2.57
CA LEU A 39 26.76 -7.46 -1.97
C LEU A 39 27.27 -6.68 -0.76
N LYS A 40 27.99 -7.34 0.16
CA LYS A 40 28.48 -6.71 1.39
C LYS A 40 29.41 -5.53 1.11
N GLU A 41 30.26 -5.62 0.10
CA GLU A 41 31.14 -4.51 -0.31
C GLU A 41 30.39 -3.35 -0.97
N SER A 42 29.22 -3.62 -1.56
CA SER A 42 28.39 -2.62 -2.25
C SER A 42 27.33 -1.96 -1.36
N LEU A 43 27.13 -2.47 -0.14
CA LEU A 43 26.13 -1.96 0.79
C LEU A 43 26.67 -0.80 1.64
N ILE A 44 25.84 0.22 1.79
CA ILE A 44 26.02 1.25 2.82
C ILE A 44 25.39 0.70 4.10
N SER A 45 26.21 0.47 5.13
CA SER A 45 25.71 0.04 6.44
C SER A 45 25.04 1.20 7.15
N ILE A 46 23.88 0.93 7.75
CA ILE A 46 23.14 1.90 8.57
C ILE A 46 23.12 1.35 10.00
N GLU A 47 23.38 2.19 10.99
CA GLU A 47 23.54 1.76 12.38
C GLU A 47 22.21 1.59 13.10
N THR A 48 21.23 2.44 12.80
CA THR A 48 19.93 2.50 13.48
C THR A 48 18.81 2.98 12.56
N THR A 49 17.58 2.56 12.84
CA THR A 49 16.37 3.12 12.22
C THR A 49 15.90 4.38 12.92
N LYS A 50 16.26 4.58 14.18
CA LYS A 50 15.72 5.66 15.00
C LYS A 50 16.27 7.02 14.58
N SER A 51 15.39 8.02 14.62
CA SER A 51 15.78 9.42 14.62
C SER A 51 16.71 9.69 15.81
N GLU A 52 17.95 10.06 15.53
CA GLU A 52 18.98 10.43 16.50
C GLU A 52 19.80 11.58 15.89
N ASP A 53 20.46 12.41 16.71
CA ASP A 53 21.30 13.51 16.22
C ASP A 53 22.50 13.02 15.36
N TYR A 54 22.83 11.73 15.43
CA TYR A 54 23.90 11.11 14.67
C TYR A 54 23.44 10.66 13.28
N MET A 55 24.06 11.23 12.24
CA MET A 55 23.72 10.98 10.82
C MET A 55 24.93 10.56 9.96
N GLU A 56 26.07 10.19 10.57
CA GLU A 56 27.32 9.91 9.83
C GLU A 56 27.20 8.72 8.87
N ASP A 57 26.49 7.67 9.29
CA ASP A 57 26.19 6.48 8.49
C ASP A 57 25.28 6.76 7.28
N LEU A 58 24.51 7.86 7.30
CA LEU A 58 23.70 8.32 6.16
C LEU A 58 24.46 9.25 5.20
N LYS A 59 25.61 9.83 5.59
CA LYS A 59 26.38 10.74 4.71
C LYS A 59 26.75 10.17 3.34
N PRO A 60 27.04 8.87 3.16
CA PRO A 60 27.26 8.31 1.82
C PRO A 60 26.07 8.52 0.87
N LEU A 61 24.85 8.69 1.39
CA LEU A 61 23.67 8.97 0.58
C LEU A 61 23.68 10.36 -0.07
N LYS A 62 24.51 11.31 0.40
CA LYS A 62 24.64 12.63 -0.23
C LYS A 62 25.02 12.52 -1.70
N GLU A 63 26.00 11.67 -2.01
CA GLU A 63 26.46 11.47 -3.39
C GLU A 63 25.44 10.65 -4.20
N VAL A 64 24.76 9.68 -3.57
CA VAL A 64 23.73 8.85 -4.23
C VAL A 64 22.53 9.70 -4.65
N LEU A 65 22.08 10.58 -3.76
CA LEU A 65 20.85 11.38 -3.91
C LEU A 65 21.15 12.79 -4.43
N LYS A 66 22.38 13.04 -4.86
CA LYS A 66 22.80 14.30 -5.47
C LYS A 66 21.97 14.60 -6.72
N ASP A 67 21.63 15.87 -6.89
CA ASP A 67 20.89 16.42 -8.04
C ASP A 67 19.48 15.83 -8.24
N LYS A 68 18.96 15.04 -7.28
CA LYS A 68 17.61 14.49 -7.34
C LYS A 68 16.59 15.56 -6.98
N LYS A 69 15.54 15.64 -7.81
CA LYS A 69 14.43 16.57 -7.63
C LYS A 69 13.30 15.91 -6.84
N VAL A 70 13.04 14.63 -7.11
CA VAL A 70 11.94 13.89 -6.52
C VAL A 70 12.49 12.58 -5.96
N ILE A 71 12.32 12.37 -4.66
CA ILE A 71 12.76 11.14 -3.98
C ILE A 71 11.52 10.43 -3.45
N GLY A 72 11.25 9.22 -3.93
CA GLY A 72 10.21 8.35 -3.39
C GLY A 72 10.79 7.37 -2.38
N ILE A 73 10.29 7.38 -1.14
CA ILE A 73 10.67 6.46 -0.08
C ILE A 73 9.49 5.53 0.21
N GLY A 74 9.63 4.28 -0.21
CA GLY A 74 8.62 3.24 -0.11
C GLY A 74 8.52 2.61 1.27
N GLU A 75 7.61 1.65 1.42
CA GLU A 75 7.55 0.68 2.51
C GLU A 75 6.88 -0.59 1.98
N SER A 76 7.39 -1.77 2.37
CA SER A 76 6.76 -3.05 2.00
C SER A 76 5.68 -3.49 2.99
N THR A 77 5.54 -2.78 4.12
CA THR A 77 4.38 -2.88 5.00
C THR A 77 4.04 -1.53 5.63
N LEU A 78 2.75 -1.21 5.72
CA LEU A 78 2.27 -0.03 6.46
C LEU A 78 2.32 -0.22 7.99
N GLY A 79 2.62 -1.44 8.47
CA GLY A 79 2.50 -1.83 9.87
C GLY A 79 3.84 -1.98 10.61
N SER A 80 4.96 -1.56 10.03
CA SER A 80 6.31 -1.68 10.62
C SER A 80 6.76 -0.40 11.31
N LYS A 81 7.16 -0.52 12.57
CA LYS A 81 7.75 0.56 13.36
C LYS A 81 9.02 1.09 12.70
N GLU A 82 9.92 0.20 12.33
CA GLU A 82 11.26 0.51 11.82
C GLU A 82 11.20 1.23 10.47
N PHE A 83 10.17 0.96 9.65
CA PHE A 83 9.96 1.68 8.40
C PHE A 83 9.55 3.13 8.62
N VAL A 84 8.68 3.39 9.61
CA VAL A 84 8.32 4.77 9.96
C VAL A 84 9.52 5.49 10.60
N GLU A 85 10.25 4.81 11.49
CA GLU A 85 11.46 5.37 12.11
C GLU A 85 12.53 5.73 11.07
N ILE A 86 12.87 4.84 10.13
CA ILE A 86 13.91 5.14 9.13
C ILE A 86 13.44 6.19 8.12
N LYS A 87 12.15 6.25 7.78
CA LYS A 87 11.58 7.34 6.98
C LYS A 87 11.74 8.69 7.67
N HIS A 88 11.46 8.75 8.98
CA HIS A 88 11.71 9.94 9.79
C HIS A 88 13.20 10.32 9.79
N ARG A 89 14.09 9.36 10.03
CA ARG A 89 15.53 9.60 10.04
C ARG A 89 16.06 10.09 8.67
N LEU A 90 15.56 9.53 7.57
CA LEU A 90 15.87 10.00 6.21
C LEU A 90 15.29 11.39 5.95
N ALA A 91 14.09 11.70 6.44
CA ALA A 91 13.51 13.04 6.35
C ALA A 91 14.40 14.09 7.04
N GLN A 92 14.87 13.79 8.25
CA GLN A 92 15.84 14.62 8.97
C GLN A 92 17.10 14.88 8.15
N PHE A 93 17.73 13.81 7.69
CA PHE A 93 18.92 13.91 6.86
C PHE A 93 18.68 14.73 5.58
N LEU A 94 17.58 14.50 4.87
CA LEU A 94 17.27 15.23 3.64
C LEU A 94 17.00 16.72 3.89
N VAL A 95 16.39 17.07 5.02
CA VAL A 95 16.15 18.47 5.43
C VAL A 95 17.46 19.14 5.84
N GLU A 96 18.19 18.55 6.78
CA GLU A 96 19.34 19.19 7.42
C GLU A 96 20.59 19.20 6.54
N GLU A 97 20.74 18.18 5.69
CA GLU A 97 21.98 17.95 4.94
C GLU A 97 21.84 18.10 3.42
N MET A 98 20.60 18.14 2.89
CA MET A 98 20.31 18.14 1.45
C MET A 98 19.24 19.15 1.00
N ASP A 99 18.80 20.06 1.87
CA ASP A 99 17.90 21.20 1.56
C ASP A 99 16.50 20.83 1.05
N PHE A 100 16.02 19.61 1.32
CA PHE A 100 14.62 19.26 1.02
C PHE A 100 13.68 19.98 1.99
N ARG A 101 12.62 20.60 1.46
CA ARG A 101 11.60 21.31 2.26
C ARG A 101 10.19 20.81 2.03
N LEU A 102 9.93 20.12 0.92
CA LEU A 102 8.62 19.62 0.59
C LEU A 102 8.54 18.13 0.90
N PHE A 103 7.53 17.75 1.66
CA PHE A 103 7.17 16.36 1.94
C PHE A 103 5.76 16.10 1.46
N ALA A 104 5.58 14.99 0.76
CA ALA A 104 4.30 14.51 0.27
C ALA A 104 4.02 13.12 0.83
N ILE A 105 2.75 12.85 1.11
CA ILE A 105 2.27 11.53 1.53
C ILE A 105 1.05 11.14 0.72
N ASP A 106 0.87 9.84 0.46
CA ASP A 106 -0.28 9.26 -0.25
C ASP A 106 -1.57 9.28 0.60
N ALA A 107 -1.97 10.48 1.01
CA ALA A 107 -3.26 10.83 1.58
C ALA A 107 -3.85 12.07 0.89
N GLU A 108 -5.09 12.36 1.27
CA GLU A 108 -5.98 13.30 0.62
C GLU A 108 -5.42 14.73 0.68
N PHE A 109 -5.39 15.40 -0.48
CA PHE A 109 -4.86 16.76 -0.59
C PHE A 109 -5.44 17.74 0.45
N ALA A 110 -6.77 17.76 0.61
CA ALA A 110 -7.44 18.64 1.56
C ALA A 110 -7.21 18.23 3.02
N ASP A 111 -7.32 16.94 3.36
CA ASP A 111 -7.10 16.43 4.72
C ASP A 111 -5.72 16.83 5.25
N VAL A 112 -4.69 16.68 4.42
CA VAL A 112 -3.30 16.92 4.84
C VAL A 112 -2.98 18.42 5.05
N LYS A 113 -3.84 19.36 4.62
CA LYS A 113 -3.67 20.79 4.95
C LYS A 113 -3.64 21.04 6.45
N VAL A 114 -4.39 20.25 7.23
CA VAL A 114 -4.37 20.32 8.70
C VAL A 114 -2.99 19.96 9.26
N VAL A 115 -2.32 18.96 8.68
CA VAL A 115 -0.94 18.59 9.06
C VAL A 115 0.02 19.72 8.73
N ASN A 116 -0.12 20.33 7.54
CA ASN A 116 0.72 21.45 7.14
C ASN A 116 0.56 22.67 8.06
N ASP A 117 -0.69 23.03 8.38
CA ASP A 117 -0.98 24.15 9.29
C ASP A 117 -0.47 23.85 10.72
N TYR A 118 -0.54 22.59 11.16
CA TYR A 118 0.03 22.15 12.43
C TYR A 118 1.55 22.37 12.50
N ILE A 119 2.29 21.95 11.48
CA ILE A 119 3.76 22.08 11.49
C ILE A 119 4.23 23.52 11.23
N LEU A 120 3.44 24.35 10.55
CA LEU A 120 3.80 25.74 10.25
C LEU A 120 3.41 26.69 11.39
N ASN A 121 2.19 26.53 11.90
CA ASN A 121 1.55 27.51 12.79
C ASN A 121 1.15 26.92 14.15
N GLY A 122 1.24 25.61 14.34
CA GLY A 122 0.85 24.94 15.59
C GLY A 122 -0.66 24.80 15.77
N ASN A 123 -1.45 25.02 14.72
CA ASN A 123 -2.89 24.89 14.74
C ASN A 123 -3.34 23.43 14.56
N GLY A 124 -4.34 23.01 15.32
CA GLY A 124 -4.84 21.62 15.31
C GLY A 124 -4.29 20.80 16.48
N SER A 125 -5.04 19.75 16.83
CA SER A 125 -4.64 18.78 17.86
C SER A 125 -3.90 17.58 17.25
N LYS A 126 -3.29 16.78 18.12
CA LYS A 126 -2.72 15.48 17.73
C LYS A 126 -3.75 14.59 17.02
N ASP A 127 -4.99 14.61 17.49
CA ASP A 127 -6.06 13.81 16.91
C ASP A 127 -6.44 14.31 15.51
N ASP A 128 -6.49 15.62 15.30
CA ASP A 128 -6.79 16.19 13.98
C ASP A 128 -5.70 15.81 12.95
N VAL A 129 -4.43 15.92 13.34
CA VAL A 129 -3.27 15.57 12.50
C VAL A 129 -3.27 14.09 12.15
N LEU A 130 -3.42 13.20 13.14
CA LEU A 130 -3.39 11.76 12.88
C LEU A 130 -4.62 11.29 12.13
N TRP A 131 -5.77 11.94 12.36
CA TRP A 131 -6.98 11.69 11.58
C TRP A 131 -6.75 12.06 10.12
N ALA A 132 -6.15 13.21 9.81
CA ALA A 132 -5.82 13.61 8.44
C ALA A 132 -4.90 12.61 7.71
N LEU A 133 -4.04 11.90 8.43
CA LEU A 133 -3.13 10.87 7.90
C LEU A 133 -3.75 9.46 7.86
N ARG A 134 -5.06 9.33 7.98
CA ARG A 134 -5.69 8.02 7.96
C ARG A 134 -5.82 7.44 6.56
N HIS A 135 -5.71 6.12 6.46
CA HIS A 135 -6.07 5.37 5.25
C HIS A 135 -7.46 4.75 5.38
N PHE A 136 -8.22 4.79 4.30
CA PHE A 136 -9.56 4.23 4.24
C PHE A 136 -9.56 2.81 3.69
N ILE A 137 -10.14 1.87 4.44
CA ILE A 137 -10.47 0.55 3.92
C ILE A 137 -11.92 0.50 3.46
N TRP A 138 -12.09 0.26 2.17
CA TRP A 138 -13.39 -0.03 1.57
C TRP A 138 -13.65 -1.53 1.60
N SER A 139 -14.50 -2.00 2.51
CA SER A 139 -15.07 -3.35 2.41
C SER A 139 -16.51 -3.28 1.90
N THR A 140 -16.76 -3.84 0.72
CA THR A 140 -18.10 -4.06 0.17
C THR A 140 -18.68 -5.41 0.59
N SER A 141 -18.57 -5.79 1.86
CA SER A 141 -19.34 -6.93 2.37
C SER A 141 -20.67 -6.42 2.93
N LYS A 142 -21.74 -6.59 2.14
CA LYS A 142 -23.06 -6.79 2.74
C LYS A 142 -22.95 -8.00 3.68
N VAL A 143 -22.80 -7.75 4.97
CA VAL A 143 -23.19 -8.74 5.96
C VAL A 143 -24.71 -8.71 5.96
N GLU A 144 -25.33 -9.63 5.22
CA GLU A 144 -26.77 -9.87 5.37
C GLU A 144 -27.04 -10.25 6.83
N GLY A 145 -27.74 -9.40 7.58
CA GLY A 145 -28.36 -9.85 8.82
C GLY A 145 -28.60 -8.84 9.93
N ASP A 146 -27.86 -7.73 10.04
CA ASP A 146 -28.02 -6.84 11.19
C ASP A 146 -28.09 -5.35 10.82
N ILE A 147 -29.27 -4.78 11.07
CA ILE A 147 -29.46 -3.34 11.24
C ILE A 147 -28.91 -3.01 12.64
N SER A 148 -27.65 -2.61 12.71
CA SER A 148 -27.15 -1.79 13.81
C SER A 148 -25.98 -0.95 13.34
N ILE A 149 -26.20 0.37 13.32
CA ILE A 149 -25.21 1.46 13.45
C ILE A 149 -23.84 1.14 12.84
N ILE A 150 -23.64 1.56 11.58
CA ILE A 150 -22.32 1.64 10.96
C ILE A 150 -21.55 2.74 11.71
N GLU A 151 -21.03 2.45 12.91
CA GLU A 151 -20.07 3.35 13.56
C GLU A 151 -18.72 3.27 12.83
N PRO A 152 -18.09 4.42 12.57
CA PRO A 152 -16.94 4.49 11.71
C PRO A 152 -15.65 4.14 12.46
N TYR A 153 -15.30 2.85 12.55
CA TYR A 153 -14.05 2.41 13.18
C TYR A 153 -12.99 1.79 12.25
N ALA A 154 -13.31 1.49 11.00
CA ALA A 154 -12.32 0.99 10.02
C ALA A 154 -11.44 2.11 9.40
N TYR A 155 -11.29 3.25 10.10
CA TYR A 155 -10.80 4.52 9.58
C TYR A 155 -9.44 4.94 10.13
N LEU A 156 -8.76 4.11 10.92
CA LEU A 156 -7.50 4.48 11.58
C LEU A 156 -6.59 3.26 11.53
N ALA A 157 -5.46 3.31 10.82
CA ALA A 157 -4.57 2.16 10.87
C ALA A 157 -3.13 2.35 10.41
N SER A 158 -2.87 2.88 9.22
CA SER A 158 -1.49 2.81 8.69
C SER A 158 -0.55 3.79 9.37
N TRP A 159 -0.95 5.06 9.47
CA TRP A 159 -0.07 6.11 9.98
C TRP A 159 -0.56 6.79 11.26
N THR A 160 -1.64 6.31 11.86
CA THR A 160 -2.12 6.76 13.18
C THR A 160 -1.29 6.12 14.29
N THR A 161 0.01 6.39 14.24
CA THR A 161 1.04 5.71 15.04
C THR A 161 1.87 6.71 15.83
N ARG A 162 2.48 6.22 16.92
CA ARG A 162 3.42 7.04 17.70
C ARG A 162 4.60 7.47 16.85
N GLU A 163 5.10 6.59 16.00
CA GLU A 163 6.25 6.84 15.15
C GLU A 163 5.98 7.96 14.12
N MET A 164 4.78 7.97 13.51
CA MET A 164 4.37 9.04 12.60
C MET A 164 4.19 10.36 13.36
N TRP A 165 3.57 10.32 14.54
CA TRP A 165 3.44 11.49 15.41
C TRP A 165 4.80 12.09 15.76
N ASP A 166 5.78 11.26 16.12
CA ASP A 166 7.12 11.72 16.48
C ASP A 166 7.82 12.41 15.29
N MET A 167 7.57 11.96 14.04
CA MET A 167 8.06 12.63 12.83
C MET A 167 7.39 14.00 12.61
N ILE A 168 6.07 14.09 12.75
CA ILE A 168 5.34 15.37 12.57
C ILE A 168 5.71 16.38 13.68
N GLU A 169 5.88 15.94 14.91
CA GLU A 169 6.36 16.80 16.02
C GLU A 169 7.78 17.30 15.80
N TRP A 170 8.66 16.46 15.25
CA TRP A 170 9.99 16.90 14.85
C TRP A 170 9.91 17.97 13.75
N MET A 171 9.10 17.77 12.70
CA MET A 171 8.93 18.77 11.62
C MET A 171 8.43 20.12 12.16
N LYS A 172 7.47 20.10 13.09
CA LYS A 172 7.00 21.32 13.78
C LYS A 172 8.11 21.99 14.59
N THR A 173 8.87 21.20 15.36
CA THR A 173 9.99 21.70 16.16
C THR A 173 11.08 22.32 15.29
N TYR A 174 11.39 21.70 14.16
CA TYR A 174 12.29 22.25 13.15
C TYR A 174 11.76 23.58 12.62
N ASN A 175 10.51 23.63 12.16
CA ASN A 175 9.87 24.83 11.61
C ASN A 175 9.80 26.00 12.59
N HIS A 176 9.64 25.73 13.88
CA HIS A 176 9.64 26.77 14.91
C HIS A 176 10.98 27.54 14.98
N ASN A 177 12.08 26.85 14.67
CA ASN A 177 13.43 27.41 14.72
C ASN A 177 13.97 27.82 13.33
N ALA A 178 13.29 27.42 12.26
CA ALA A 178 13.68 27.69 10.89
C ALA A 178 13.26 29.10 10.44
N LEU A 179 14.04 29.68 9.51
CA LEU A 179 13.62 30.86 8.74
C LEU A 179 12.45 30.49 7.82
N ASP A 180 11.64 31.48 7.43
CA ASP A 180 10.41 31.23 6.66
C ASP A 180 10.64 30.50 5.33
N ASP A 181 11.77 30.75 4.65
CA ASP A 181 12.19 30.10 3.41
C ASP A 181 12.76 28.68 3.64
N ALA A 182 13.16 28.36 4.86
CA ALA A 182 13.69 27.06 5.26
C ALA A 182 12.65 26.16 5.94
N LYS A 183 11.38 26.59 6.05
CA LYS A 183 10.33 25.76 6.67
C LYS A 183 9.96 24.56 5.81
N ILE A 184 9.81 23.43 6.47
CA ILE A 184 9.21 22.21 5.95
C ILE A 184 7.73 22.47 5.67
N LYS A 185 7.25 22.01 4.51
CA LYS A 185 5.85 22.00 4.11
C LYS A 185 5.42 20.58 3.78
N PHE A 186 4.19 20.24 4.15
CA PHE A 186 3.67 18.88 4.09
C PHE A 186 2.39 18.81 3.26
N TYR A 187 2.31 17.88 2.32
CA TYR A 187 1.27 17.82 1.29
C TYR A 187 0.65 16.44 1.17
N GLY A 188 -0.66 16.39 0.95
CA GLY A 188 -1.35 15.20 0.45
C GLY A 188 -1.32 15.18 -1.08
N ILE A 189 -1.14 14.01 -1.69
CA ILE A 189 -1.09 13.87 -3.16
C ILE A 189 -2.23 13.03 -3.73
N ASP A 190 -3.06 12.46 -2.87
CA ASP A 190 -4.12 11.54 -3.24
C ASP A 190 -5.49 12.23 -3.32
N MET A 191 -6.44 11.54 -3.95
CA MET A 191 -7.77 12.05 -4.30
C MET A 191 -8.84 10.95 -4.20
N GLU A 192 -8.73 10.01 -3.26
CA GLU A 192 -9.71 8.91 -3.14
C GLU A 192 -11.05 9.35 -2.52
N LEU A 193 -11.03 10.43 -1.73
CA LEU A 193 -12.19 11.03 -1.08
C LEU A 193 -12.26 12.55 -1.31
N PRO A 194 -13.33 13.06 -1.94
CA PRO A 194 -13.40 14.47 -2.31
C PRO A 194 -14.09 15.33 -1.24
N GLU A 195 -14.65 14.74 -0.17
CA GLU A 195 -15.52 15.46 0.77
C GLU A 195 -14.88 16.73 1.33
N ASN A 196 -13.65 16.65 1.85
CA ASN A 196 -12.97 17.81 2.42
C ASN A 196 -12.54 18.83 1.35
N SER A 197 -12.15 18.38 0.15
CA SER A 197 -11.91 19.31 -0.98
C SER A 197 -13.19 20.03 -1.40
N ILE A 198 -14.36 19.38 -1.31
CA ILE A 198 -15.66 20.02 -1.59
C ILE A 198 -15.97 21.07 -0.52
N ASP A 199 -15.77 20.73 0.75
CA ASP A 199 -16.03 21.63 1.86
C ASP A 199 -15.13 22.88 1.76
N ASP A 200 -13.82 22.70 1.57
CA ASP A 200 -12.86 23.79 1.37
C ASP A 200 -13.22 24.67 0.16
N LEU A 201 -13.56 24.06 -0.97
CA LEU A 201 -13.95 24.78 -2.18
C LEU A 201 -15.24 25.59 -1.96
N PHE A 202 -16.22 25.02 -1.26
CA PHE A 202 -17.50 25.70 -1.03
C PHE A 202 -17.35 26.83 -0.01
N GLU A 203 -16.54 26.65 1.04
CA GLU A 203 -16.19 27.72 1.98
C GLU A 203 -15.55 28.89 1.23
N TYR A 204 -14.56 28.61 0.38
CA TYR A 204 -13.93 29.61 -0.47
C TYR A 204 -14.96 30.32 -1.37
N LEU A 205 -15.84 29.57 -2.04
CA LEU A 205 -16.90 30.15 -2.86
C LEU A 205 -17.85 31.03 -2.05
N TYR A 206 -18.21 30.68 -0.81
CA TYR A 206 -19.06 31.54 0.01
C TYR A 206 -18.42 32.90 0.32
N ILE A 207 -17.09 32.95 0.42
CA ILE A 207 -16.33 34.18 0.64
C ILE A 207 -16.28 35.03 -0.64
N VAL A 208 -15.93 34.44 -1.78
CA VAL A 208 -15.67 35.19 -3.02
C VAL A 208 -16.91 35.41 -3.91
N ASP A 209 -17.92 34.55 -3.77
CA ASP A 209 -19.17 34.52 -4.54
C ASP A 209 -20.26 33.71 -3.82
N ALA A 210 -20.87 34.30 -2.79
CA ALA A 210 -21.91 33.64 -2.00
C ALA A 210 -23.10 33.11 -2.83
N GLY A 211 -23.35 33.70 -4.01
CA GLY A 211 -24.36 33.23 -4.96
C GLY A 211 -23.97 31.88 -5.57
N ALA A 212 -22.74 31.76 -6.07
CA ALA A 212 -22.19 30.49 -6.55
C ALA A 212 -22.10 29.45 -5.41
N GLY A 213 -21.59 29.83 -4.24
CA GLY A 213 -21.51 28.94 -3.06
C GLY A 213 -22.87 28.32 -2.71
N SER A 214 -23.92 29.16 -2.63
CA SER A 214 -25.29 28.70 -2.37
C SER A 214 -25.85 27.80 -3.48
N LYS A 215 -25.56 28.12 -4.75
CA LYS A 215 -26.02 27.35 -5.92
C LYS A 215 -25.46 25.93 -5.90
N TYR A 216 -24.15 25.76 -5.73
CA TYR A 216 -23.52 24.44 -5.80
C TYR A 216 -23.72 23.60 -4.55
N SER A 217 -23.72 24.22 -3.36
CA SER A 217 -24.06 23.55 -2.11
C SER A 217 -25.46 22.92 -2.15
N ARG A 218 -26.46 23.68 -2.65
CA ARG A 218 -27.82 23.16 -2.82
C ARG A 218 -27.88 21.99 -3.82
N ARG A 219 -27.25 22.13 -4.99
CA ARG A 219 -27.24 21.07 -6.01
C ARG A 219 -26.57 19.80 -5.51
N LEU A 220 -25.49 19.90 -4.72
CA LEU A 220 -24.88 18.74 -4.08
C LEU A 220 -25.83 18.09 -3.07
N SER A 221 -26.50 18.89 -2.24
CA SER A 221 -27.52 18.39 -1.30
C SER A 221 -28.65 17.65 -2.01
N ASP A 222 -29.13 18.17 -3.15
CA ASP A 222 -30.14 17.53 -3.99
C ASP A 222 -29.61 16.21 -4.59
N LEU A 223 -28.35 16.16 -5.05
CA LEU A 223 -27.73 14.92 -5.54
C LEU A 223 -27.67 13.84 -4.46
N VAL A 224 -27.29 14.19 -3.23
CA VAL A 224 -27.24 13.24 -2.11
C VAL A 224 -28.64 12.78 -1.72
N SER A 225 -29.57 13.71 -1.50
CA SER A 225 -30.90 13.42 -0.93
C SER A 225 -31.89 12.83 -1.94
N ILE A 226 -31.87 13.28 -3.19
CA ILE A 226 -32.85 12.87 -4.23
C ILE A 226 -32.29 11.72 -5.08
N HIS A 227 -31.00 11.77 -5.39
CA HIS A 227 -30.35 10.81 -6.29
C HIS A 227 -29.53 9.74 -5.56
N GLY A 228 -29.48 9.78 -4.22
CA GLY A 228 -28.78 8.79 -3.40
C GLY A 228 -27.27 8.78 -3.66
N PHE A 229 -26.69 9.95 -4.00
CA PHE A 229 -25.27 10.04 -4.30
C PHE A 229 -24.43 9.70 -3.07
N ASN A 230 -23.43 8.85 -3.27
CA ASN A 230 -22.54 8.36 -2.22
C ASN A 230 -21.11 8.33 -2.77
N PHE A 231 -20.22 9.14 -2.19
CA PHE A 231 -18.81 9.20 -2.60
C PHE A 231 -18.07 7.89 -2.38
N LYS A 232 -18.46 7.12 -1.36
CA LYS A 232 -17.84 5.83 -1.02
C LYS A 232 -18.28 4.72 -1.97
N HIS A 233 -19.51 4.81 -2.49
CA HIS A 233 -20.08 3.83 -3.42
C HIS A 233 -20.79 4.52 -4.59
N PRO A 234 -20.04 5.22 -5.46
CA PRO A 234 -20.63 5.97 -6.56
C PRO A 234 -21.23 5.02 -7.59
N GLN A 235 -22.32 5.46 -8.22
CA GLN A 235 -23.01 4.74 -9.29
C GLN A 235 -22.95 5.58 -10.57
N HIS A 236 -23.01 4.92 -11.74
CA HIS A 236 -22.84 5.57 -13.05
C HIS A 236 -23.71 6.82 -13.26
N ARG A 237 -24.99 6.80 -12.87
CA ARG A 237 -25.88 7.95 -13.08
C ARG A 237 -25.57 9.11 -12.13
N PRO A 238 -25.55 8.92 -10.79
CA PRO A 238 -25.18 9.98 -9.85
C PRO A 238 -23.80 10.62 -10.13
N ILE A 239 -22.77 9.82 -10.45
CA ILE A 239 -21.43 10.38 -10.75
C ILE A 239 -21.44 11.22 -12.03
N GLY A 240 -22.21 10.84 -13.06
CA GLY A 240 -22.35 11.64 -14.28
C GLY A 240 -23.04 13.00 -14.04
N LEU A 241 -24.05 13.04 -13.16
CA LEU A 241 -24.69 14.30 -12.76
C LEU A 241 -23.73 15.19 -11.97
N PHE A 242 -22.94 14.59 -11.06
CA PHE A 242 -21.92 15.29 -10.30
C PHE A 242 -20.79 15.82 -11.21
N SER A 243 -20.36 15.04 -12.20
CA SER A 243 -19.39 15.47 -13.24
C SER A 243 -19.86 16.72 -13.96
N GLY A 244 -21.08 16.71 -14.50
CA GLY A 244 -21.62 17.88 -15.20
C GLY A 244 -21.72 19.13 -14.32
N MET A 245 -22.01 18.95 -13.03
CA MET A 245 -22.02 20.05 -12.05
C MET A 245 -20.61 20.62 -11.81
N MET A 246 -19.60 19.78 -11.63
CA MET A 246 -18.22 20.22 -11.39
C MET A 246 -17.56 20.80 -12.64
N GLU A 247 -17.90 20.31 -13.84
CA GLU A 247 -17.47 20.90 -15.11
C GLU A 247 -18.05 22.30 -15.34
N GLU A 248 -19.30 22.53 -14.93
CA GLU A 248 -19.93 23.85 -14.95
C GLU A 248 -19.21 24.80 -13.98
N LEU A 249 -18.97 24.35 -12.73
CA LEU A 249 -18.22 25.10 -11.74
C LEU A 249 -16.80 25.43 -12.22
N SER A 250 -16.10 24.48 -12.85
CA SER A 250 -14.76 24.72 -13.42
C SER A 250 -14.74 25.82 -14.48
N LYS A 251 -15.79 25.92 -15.32
CA LYS A 251 -15.92 27.01 -16.29
C LYS A 251 -16.16 28.35 -15.60
N GLU A 252 -17.03 28.39 -14.60
CA GLU A 252 -17.30 29.59 -13.80
C GLU A 252 -16.05 30.06 -13.02
N PHE A 253 -15.32 29.13 -12.41
CA PHE A 253 -14.08 29.39 -11.66
C PHE A 253 -12.99 30.05 -12.52
N LYS A 254 -12.89 29.61 -13.80
CA LYS A 254 -11.98 30.22 -14.79
C LYS A 254 -12.47 31.58 -15.26
N ALA A 255 -13.77 31.71 -15.55
CA ALA A 255 -14.36 32.97 -16.03
C ALA A 255 -14.27 34.10 -14.98
N ASN A 256 -14.39 33.75 -13.70
CA ASN A 256 -14.39 34.70 -12.59
C ASN A 256 -13.03 34.86 -11.89
N LYS A 257 -11.93 34.35 -12.47
CA LYS A 257 -10.58 34.33 -11.84
C LYS A 257 -10.21 35.67 -11.19
N GLN A 258 -10.28 36.78 -11.94
CA GLN A 258 -9.85 38.08 -11.42
C GLN A 258 -10.77 38.60 -10.31
N GLN A 259 -12.07 38.34 -10.41
CA GLN A 259 -13.03 38.70 -9.34
C GLN A 259 -12.69 37.94 -8.07
N TYR A 260 -12.43 36.64 -8.18
CA TYR A 260 -12.15 35.79 -7.03
C TYR A 260 -10.84 36.20 -6.36
N ILE A 261 -9.76 36.43 -7.14
CA ILE A 261 -8.49 36.95 -6.62
C ILE A 261 -8.66 38.31 -5.92
N ASN A 262 -9.48 39.22 -6.47
CA ASN A 262 -9.71 40.53 -5.84
C ASN A 262 -10.49 40.43 -4.52
N ALA A 263 -11.30 39.40 -4.35
CA ALA A 263 -12.07 39.13 -3.14
C ALA A 263 -11.31 38.28 -2.09
N SER A 264 -10.21 37.67 -2.50
CA SER A 264 -9.32 36.85 -1.66
C SER A 264 -7.85 37.23 -1.94
N SER A 265 -7.09 36.32 -2.55
CA SER A 265 -5.71 36.49 -3.00
C SER A 265 -5.40 35.52 -4.15
N GLU A 266 -4.27 35.73 -4.82
CA GLU A 266 -3.82 34.80 -5.87
C GLU A 266 -3.51 33.41 -5.32
N THR A 267 -2.89 33.34 -4.14
CA THR A 267 -2.59 32.07 -3.46
C THR A 267 -3.86 31.32 -3.08
N GLU A 268 -4.83 31.99 -2.45
CA GLU A 268 -6.10 31.36 -2.06
C GLU A 268 -6.88 30.86 -3.29
N TYR A 269 -6.89 31.63 -4.38
CA TYR A 269 -7.48 31.19 -5.65
C TYR A 269 -6.80 29.92 -6.21
N ILE A 270 -5.46 29.88 -6.19
CA ILE A 270 -4.69 28.73 -6.69
C ILE A 270 -4.99 27.48 -5.86
N ILE A 271 -5.04 27.60 -4.54
CA ILE A 271 -5.35 26.49 -3.63
C ILE A 271 -6.78 25.99 -3.84
N ALA A 272 -7.78 26.89 -3.86
CA ALA A 272 -9.16 26.50 -4.11
C ALA A 272 -9.36 25.90 -5.51
N ASN A 273 -8.61 26.36 -6.52
CA ASN A 273 -8.60 25.73 -7.84
C ASN A 273 -8.01 24.32 -7.81
N GLN A 274 -7.04 24.05 -6.93
CA GLN A 274 -6.49 22.71 -6.76
C GLN A 274 -7.46 21.78 -6.01
N ASP A 275 -8.26 22.28 -5.07
CA ASP A 275 -9.37 21.50 -4.49
C ASP A 275 -10.39 21.11 -5.56
N LEU A 276 -10.78 22.06 -6.42
CA LEU A 276 -11.64 21.77 -7.56
C LEU A 276 -11.00 20.73 -8.51
N ASN A 277 -9.70 20.83 -8.76
CA ASN A 277 -8.97 19.86 -9.57
C ASN A 277 -8.97 18.47 -8.92
N SER A 278 -8.71 18.36 -7.62
CA SER A 278 -8.77 17.09 -6.87
C SER A 278 -10.14 16.42 -6.98
N ILE A 279 -11.24 17.19 -6.91
CA ILE A 279 -12.60 16.68 -7.11
C ILE A 279 -12.80 16.14 -8.53
N LEU A 280 -12.29 16.84 -9.56
CA LEU A 280 -12.36 16.38 -10.95
C LEU A 280 -11.52 15.12 -11.19
N GLN A 281 -10.35 15.02 -10.56
CA GLN A 281 -9.51 13.82 -10.57
C GLN A 281 -10.22 12.64 -9.89
N TRP A 282 -10.91 12.87 -8.77
CA TRP A 282 -11.74 11.85 -8.13
C TRP A 282 -12.87 11.36 -9.07
N ILE A 283 -13.53 12.27 -9.78
CA ILE A 283 -14.56 11.93 -10.79
C ILE A 283 -13.95 11.02 -11.87
N ASP A 284 -12.78 11.36 -12.42
CA ASP A 284 -12.12 10.57 -13.46
C ASP A 284 -11.65 9.20 -12.94
N TYR A 285 -11.03 9.15 -11.75
CA TYR A 285 -10.64 7.91 -11.08
C TYR A 285 -11.83 6.97 -10.88
N ARG A 286 -12.91 7.45 -10.23
CA ARG A 286 -14.07 6.62 -9.91
C ARG A 286 -14.90 6.29 -11.14
N GLY A 287 -15.00 7.21 -12.09
CA GLY A 287 -15.59 6.98 -13.41
C GLY A 287 -14.84 5.90 -14.18
N THR A 288 -13.51 5.94 -14.18
CA THR A 288 -12.66 4.91 -14.77
C THR A 288 -12.87 3.55 -14.09
N ASN A 289 -12.94 3.50 -12.76
CA ASN A 289 -13.23 2.25 -12.04
C ASN A 289 -14.57 1.63 -12.44
N LEU A 290 -15.62 2.45 -12.53
CA LEU A 290 -16.96 2.00 -12.93
C LEU A 290 -17.00 1.52 -14.39
N ASN A 291 -16.26 2.15 -15.28
CA ASN A 291 -16.35 1.90 -16.73
C ASN A 291 -15.33 0.88 -17.25
N SER A 292 -14.15 0.81 -16.64
CA SER A 292 -12.98 0.09 -17.17
C SER A 292 -12.37 -0.93 -16.20
N GLY A 293 -12.69 -0.84 -14.90
CA GLY A 293 -12.20 -1.76 -13.88
C GLY A 293 -11.05 -1.21 -13.04
N ALA A 294 -10.62 -2.02 -12.07
CA ALA A 294 -9.73 -1.58 -10.99
C ALA A 294 -8.31 -1.24 -11.46
N ASN A 295 -7.73 -1.98 -12.40
CA ASN A 295 -6.34 -1.76 -12.84
C ASN A 295 -6.18 -0.44 -13.62
N GLU A 296 -7.14 -0.15 -14.50
CA GLU A 296 -7.24 1.11 -15.23
C GLU A 296 -7.47 2.27 -14.27
N ALA A 297 -8.31 2.07 -13.25
CA ALA A 297 -8.54 3.06 -12.21
C ALA A 297 -7.28 3.33 -11.36
N LEU A 298 -6.52 2.30 -11.00
CA LEU A 298 -5.25 2.43 -10.28
C LEU A 298 -4.20 3.17 -11.12
N SER A 299 -4.14 2.90 -12.43
CA SER A 299 -3.30 3.66 -13.35
C SER A 299 -3.74 5.13 -13.41
N ARG A 300 -5.05 5.39 -13.41
CA ARG A 300 -5.59 6.75 -13.43
C ARG A 300 -5.32 7.51 -12.13
N ARG A 301 -5.53 6.89 -10.97
CA ARG A 301 -5.18 7.45 -9.66
C ARG A 301 -3.69 7.80 -9.61
N SER A 302 -2.82 6.86 -10.01
CA SER A 302 -1.37 7.06 -10.03
C SER A 302 -0.94 8.22 -10.95
N TYR A 303 -1.61 8.36 -12.10
CA TYR A 303 -1.40 9.50 -12.99
C TYR A 303 -1.77 10.83 -12.30
N HIS A 304 -2.92 10.92 -11.63
CA HIS A 304 -3.33 12.13 -10.93
C HIS A 304 -2.45 12.45 -9.71
N MET A 305 -1.96 11.44 -8.98
CA MET A 305 -0.98 11.65 -7.90
C MET A 305 0.32 12.27 -8.46
N ALA A 306 0.75 11.86 -9.65
CA ALA A 306 1.91 12.45 -10.32
C ALA A 306 1.63 13.90 -10.77
N GLU A 307 0.42 14.18 -11.27
CA GLU A 307 -0.02 15.54 -11.58
C GLU A 307 -0.02 16.44 -10.33
N ASN A 308 -0.45 15.91 -9.19
CA ASN A 308 -0.47 16.65 -7.92
C ASN A 308 0.94 16.96 -7.42
N ILE A 309 1.90 16.03 -7.55
CA ILE A 309 3.31 16.31 -7.26
C ILE A 309 3.87 17.39 -8.18
N LYS A 310 3.54 17.34 -9.47
CA LYS A 310 3.93 18.38 -10.42
C LYS A 310 3.33 19.74 -10.02
N TRP A 311 2.05 19.77 -9.70
CA TRP A 311 1.37 20.97 -9.24
C TRP A 311 2.00 21.54 -7.97
N ILE A 312 2.34 20.70 -6.99
CA ILE A 312 3.03 21.12 -5.76
C ILE A 312 4.36 21.79 -6.12
N LEU A 313 5.20 21.15 -6.95
CA LEU A 313 6.49 21.70 -7.34
C LEU A 313 6.36 23.01 -8.13
N ASP A 314 5.39 23.11 -9.04
CA ASP A 314 5.13 24.35 -9.79
C ASP A 314 4.65 25.48 -8.86
N PHE A 315 3.77 25.16 -7.90
CA PHE A 315 3.25 26.12 -6.92
C PHE A 315 4.36 26.56 -5.95
N GLU A 316 5.20 25.64 -5.52
CA GLU A 316 6.26 25.88 -4.54
C GLU A 316 7.51 26.52 -5.14
N GLU A 317 7.66 26.53 -6.47
CA GLU A 317 8.74 27.23 -7.17
C GLU A 317 8.76 28.73 -6.86
N GLN A 318 7.59 29.35 -6.64
CA GLN A 318 7.48 30.76 -6.24
C GLN A 318 8.10 31.05 -4.86
N PHE A 319 8.31 30.00 -4.05
CA PHE A 319 8.95 30.03 -2.75
C PHE A 319 10.35 29.40 -2.78
N HIS A 320 10.95 29.26 -3.97
CA HIS A 320 12.28 28.67 -4.20
C HIS A 320 12.42 27.20 -3.81
N ASN A 321 11.31 26.51 -3.55
CA ASN A 321 11.30 25.10 -3.23
C ASN A 321 11.22 24.29 -4.54
N GLN A 322 12.26 23.49 -4.82
CA GLN A 322 12.36 22.75 -6.07
C GLN A 322 12.44 21.23 -5.88
N GLN A 323 12.53 20.75 -4.65
CA GLN A 323 12.76 19.34 -4.35
C GLN A 323 11.72 18.81 -3.37
N ILE A 324 11.26 17.58 -3.61
CA ILE A 324 10.20 16.95 -2.84
C ILE A 324 10.52 15.50 -2.49
N VAL A 325 10.21 15.13 -1.25
CA VAL A 325 10.26 13.74 -0.76
C VAL A 325 8.83 13.20 -0.72
N ILE A 326 8.63 11.99 -1.24
CA ILE A 326 7.35 11.29 -1.22
C ILE A 326 7.47 10.11 -0.28
N LEU A 327 6.64 10.07 0.75
CA LEU A 327 6.50 8.96 1.68
C LEU A 327 5.29 8.14 1.26
N SER A 328 5.48 6.88 0.87
CA SER A 328 4.36 6.04 0.41
C SER A 328 4.71 4.56 0.48
N HIS A 329 3.78 3.69 0.05
CA HIS A 329 4.01 2.27 -0.16
C HIS A 329 4.93 2.00 -1.37
N ASN A 330 5.67 0.88 -1.32
CA ASN A 330 6.56 0.45 -2.40
C ASN A 330 5.87 0.39 -3.77
N SER A 331 4.61 -0.04 -3.81
CA SER A 331 3.83 -0.15 -5.05
C SER A 331 3.54 1.21 -5.71
N HIS A 332 3.50 2.29 -4.94
CA HIS A 332 3.33 3.64 -5.49
C HIS A 332 4.63 4.17 -6.04
N ILE A 333 5.73 4.10 -5.29
CA ILE A 333 7.01 4.69 -5.70
C ILE A 333 7.79 3.82 -6.69
N SER A 334 7.40 2.55 -6.91
CA SER A 334 8.05 1.72 -7.91
C SER A 334 7.95 2.37 -9.30
N LYS A 335 9.03 2.31 -10.08
CA LYS A 335 9.08 2.74 -11.49
C LYS A 335 8.36 1.77 -12.43
N LYS A 336 8.03 0.56 -11.96
CA LYS A 336 7.33 -0.45 -12.74
C LYS A 336 6.60 -1.45 -11.83
N VAL A 337 5.33 -1.69 -12.15
CA VAL A 337 4.51 -2.76 -11.55
C VAL A 337 3.82 -3.54 -12.67
N ASN A 338 3.27 -4.72 -12.37
CA ASN A 338 2.85 -5.66 -13.43
C ASN A 338 1.52 -5.29 -14.09
N ASN A 339 0.55 -4.79 -13.32
CA ASN A 339 -0.86 -4.77 -13.71
C ASN A 339 -1.44 -3.36 -13.95
N TYR A 340 -0.70 -2.32 -13.63
CA TYR A 340 -1.11 -0.92 -13.79
C TYR A 340 0.13 -0.02 -13.87
N LYS A 341 -0.04 1.26 -14.19
CA LYS A 341 1.05 2.24 -14.12
C LYS A 341 1.10 2.86 -12.75
N SER A 342 2.21 2.69 -12.05
CA SER A 342 2.43 3.25 -10.70
C SER A 342 2.76 4.74 -10.76
N LEU A 343 2.65 5.41 -9.61
CA LEU A 343 3.07 6.80 -9.46
C LEU A 343 4.55 6.96 -9.86
N GLY A 344 5.42 6.06 -9.41
CA GLY A 344 6.84 6.09 -9.72
C GLY A 344 7.14 5.88 -11.21
N GLU A 345 6.33 5.13 -11.96
CA GLU A 345 6.47 5.04 -13.42
C GLU A 345 6.20 6.40 -14.08
N HIS A 346 5.13 7.08 -13.66
CA HIS A 346 4.81 8.42 -14.15
C HIS A 346 5.90 9.44 -13.78
N LEU A 347 6.38 9.43 -12.54
CA LEU A 347 7.45 10.32 -12.09
C LEU A 347 8.77 10.05 -12.81
N ASN A 348 9.12 8.79 -13.05
CA ASN A 348 10.29 8.41 -13.83
C ASN A 348 10.20 8.91 -15.28
N ASN A 349 8.99 8.94 -15.86
CA ASN A 349 8.80 9.49 -17.21
C ASN A 349 8.85 11.02 -17.24
N ILE A 350 8.44 11.71 -16.17
CA ILE A 350 8.41 13.19 -16.10
C ILE A 350 9.78 13.76 -15.73
N TYR A 351 10.45 13.15 -14.75
CA TYR A 351 11.66 13.67 -14.12
C TYR A 351 12.92 12.87 -14.48
N GLU A 352 12.78 11.74 -15.16
CA GLU A 352 13.89 10.91 -15.64
C GLU A 352 14.92 10.62 -14.53
N ASP A 353 16.18 10.97 -14.75
CA ASP A 353 17.29 10.78 -13.84
C ASP A 353 17.18 11.59 -12.54
N LYS A 354 16.28 12.58 -12.48
CA LYS A 354 16.00 13.38 -11.27
C LYS A 354 14.97 12.72 -10.34
N TYR A 355 14.33 11.64 -10.76
CA TYR A 355 13.52 10.80 -9.87
C TYR A 355 14.35 9.66 -9.28
N TYR A 356 14.25 9.45 -7.97
CA TYR A 356 14.92 8.35 -7.28
C TYR A 356 13.95 7.58 -6.40
N ALA A 357 13.69 6.32 -6.75
CA ALA A 357 12.83 5.41 -6.01
C ALA A 357 13.65 4.52 -5.05
N ILE A 358 13.40 4.67 -3.74
CA ILE A 358 13.96 3.85 -2.65
C ILE A 358 12.89 2.87 -2.19
N GLY A 359 13.05 1.60 -2.52
CA GLY A 359 12.20 0.54 -1.97
C GLY A 359 12.66 0.14 -0.57
N LEU A 360 11.73 -0.17 0.33
CA LEU A 360 12.04 -0.68 1.67
C LEU A 360 11.56 -2.13 1.80
N ASP A 361 12.38 -3.02 2.37
CA ASP A 361 11.96 -4.38 2.64
C ASP A 361 12.65 -4.98 3.87
N PHE A 362 12.12 -6.13 4.32
CA PHE A 362 12.57 -6.78 5.53
C PHE A 362 12.75 -8.29 5.37
N TYR A 363 13.49 -8.90 6.30
CA TYR A 363 13.69 -10.35 6.29
C TYR A 363 12.70 -11.10 7.19
N GLU A 364 12.53 -10.66 8.43
CA GLU A 364 11.66 -11.30 9.43
C GLU A 364 11.06 -10.25 10.35
N GLY A 365 10.02 -10.63 11.11
CA GLY A 365 9.47 -9.78 12.15
C GLY A 365 7.96 -9.68 12.15
N ARG A 366 7.46 -8.67 12.86
CA ARG A 366 6.05 -8.43 13.10
C ARG A 366 5.57 -7.12 12.49
N PHE A 367 4.28 -7.08 12.18
CA PHE A 367 3.62 -5.89 11.63
C PHE A 367 2.13 -5.92 11.95
N ARG A 368 1.45 -4.79 11.75
CA ARG A 368 -0.01 -4.67 11.86
C ARG A 368 -0.67 -4.58 10.49
N ALA A 369 -1.80 -5.27 10.32
CA ALA A 369 -2.66 -5.15 9.15
C ALA A 369 -4.08 -5.61 9.49
N PHE A 370 -5.07 -5.28 8.65
CA PHE A 370 -6.40 -5.87 8.76
C PHE A 370 -6.38 -7.30 8.23
N PRO A 371 -6.90 -8.28 9.00
CA PRO A 371 -7.05 -9.63 8.49
C PRO A 371 -8.13 -9.66 7.40
N VAL A 372 -7.76 -10.17 6.22
CA VAL A 372 -8.69 -10.34 5.09
C VAL A 372 -8.82 -11.79 4.67
N ASN A 373 -9.99 -12.18 4.19
CA ASN A 373 -10.17 -13.51 3.61
C ASN A 373 -9.54 -13.63 2.21
N LEU A 374 -9.63 -14.82 1.60
CA LEU A 374 -9.13 -15.12 0.25
C LEU A 374 -9.64 -14.16 -0.86
N TRP A 375 -10.75 -13.46 -0.61
CA TRP A 375 -11.36 -12.52 -1.54
C TRP A 375 -10.97 -11.07 -1.26
N GLY A 376 -10.01 -10.83 -0.35
CA GLY A 376 -9.59 -9.50 0.07
C GLY A 376 -10.62 -8.78 0.95
N THR A 377 -11.62 -9.49 1.49
CA THR A 377 -12.64 -8.90 2.37
C THR A 377 -12.16 -8.93 3.82
N PRO A 378 -12.13 -7.79 4.54
CA PRO A 378 -11.89 -7.75 5.97
C PRO A 378 -12.80 -8.68 6.76
N ILE A 379 -12.19 -9.46 7.66
CA ILE A 379 -12.91 -10.37 8.57
C ILE A 379 -12.99 -9.82 10.00
N SER A 380 -12.32 -8.70 10.26
CA SER A 380 -12.31 -7.97 11.53
C SER A 380 -12.41 -6.47 11.29
N HIS A 381 -12.98 -5.76 12.26
CA HIS A 381 -13.00 -4.29 12.31
C HIS A 381 -11.75 -3.69 12.97
N TYR A 382 -10.82 -4.52 13.45
CA TYR A 382 -9.62 -4.09 14.16
C TYR A 382 -8.37 -4.63 13.45
N LEU A 383 -7.26 -3.90 13.58
CA LEU A 383 -5.96 -4.43 13.15
C LEU A 383 -5.59 -5.66 13.96
N ALA A 384 -4.87 -6.55 13.28
CA ALA A 384 -4.24 -7.70 13.86
C ALA A 384 -2.72 -7.59 13.78
N LYS A 385 -2.04 -8.21 14.74
CA LYS A 385 -0.60 -8.46 14.65
C LYS A 385 -0.35 -9.70 13.82
N PHE A 386 0.60 -9.60 12.90
CA PHE A 386 1.07 -10.69 12.07
C PHE A 386 2.58 -10.85 12.23
N ASN A 387 3.07 -12.02 11.86
CA ASN A 387 4.49 -12.34 11.99
C ASN A 387 4.98 -13.13 10.78
N ILE A 388 6.06 -12.66 10.17
CA ILE A 388 6.82 -13.38 9.14
C ILE A 388 8.10 -13.88 9.79
N ASN A 389 8.23 -15.22 9.87
CA ASN A 389 9.37 -15.86 10.52
C ASN A 389 10.68 -15.68 9.72
N SER A 390 10.58 -15.60 8.39
CA SER A 390 11.72 -15.47 7.50
C SER A 390 11.23 -15.25 6.07
N SER A 391 11.97 -14.46 5.31
CA SER A 391 11.72 -14.25 3.89
C SER A 391 12.08 -15.48 3.07
N SER A 392 11.32 -15.72 2.00
CA SER A 392 11.58 -16.85 1.11
C SER A 392 12.82 -16.63 0.24
N LYS A 393 13.43 -17.74 -0.22
CA LYS A 393 14.71 -17.74 -0.97
C LYS A 393 14.70 -16.96 -2.29
N ASN A 394 13.52 -16.67 -2.82
CA ASN A 394 13.31 -15.93 -4.06
C ASN A 394 13.15 -14.42 -3.83
N THR A 395 13.31 -13.94 -2.60
CA THR A 395 13.27 -12.50 -2.27
C THR A 395 14.66 -11.87 -2.33
N LEU A 396 14.70 -10.56 -2.59
CA LEU A 396 15.93 -9.79 -2.46
C LEU A 396 16.39 -9.73 -0.99
N ALA A 397 15.44 -9.56 -0.06
CA ALA A 397 15.68 -9.57 1.38
C ALA A 397 16.44 -10.82 1.86
N TYR A 398 16.13 -12.01 1.31
CA TYR A 398 16.85 -13.24 1.63
C TYR A 398 18.34 -13.21 1.24
N ASN A 399 18.70 -12.52 0.15
CA ASN A 399 20.10 -12.38 -0.26
C ASN A 399 20.81 -11.30 0.58
N LEU A 400 20.12 -10.20 0.91
CA LEU A 400 20.66 -9.13 1.75
C LEU A 400 20.93 -9.59 3.19
N GLU A 401 20.06 -10.43 3.77
CA GLU A 401 20.25 -11.00 5.11
C GLU A 401 21.58 -11.73 5.26
N LYS A 402 22.02 -12.45 4.22
CA LYS A 402 23.26 -13.24 4.23
C LYS A 402 24.54 -12.43 4.30
N THR A 403 24.47 -11.13 4.06
CA THR A 403 25.63 -10.23 4.19
C THR A 403 26.01 -9.98 5.66
N GLY A 404 25.08 -10.24 6.58
CA GLY A 404 25.22 -9.99 8.01
C GLY A 404 25.07 -8.51 8.41
N LEU A 405 24.63 -7.64 7.48
CA LEU A 405 24.31 -6.25 7.78
C LEU A 405 22.82 -6.12 8.11
N PRO A 406 22.46 -5.77 9.36
CA PRO A 406 21.06 -5.78 9.81
C PRO A 406 20.24 -4.63 9.24
N ILE A 407 20.86 -3.47 9.00
CA ILE A 407 20.24 -2.34 8.32
C ILE A 407 21.24 -1.86 7.28
N SER A 408 20.80 -1.79 6.03
CA SER A 408 21.71 -1.40 4.95
C SER A 408 20.96 -0.86 3.74
N PHE A 409 21.65 -0.03 2.97
CA PHE A 409 21.15 0.53 1.73
C PHE A 409 22.01 0.08 0.55
N LEU A 410 21.36 -0.37 -0.53
CA LEU A 410 21.99 -0.75 -1.79
C LEU A 410 21.58 0.27 -2.88
N ASP A 411 22.51 1.08 -3.36
CA ASP A 411 22.33 1.85 -4.59
C ASP A 411 22.49 0.91 -5.80
N PHE A 412 21.43 0.71 -6.57
CA PHE A 412 21.47 -0.22 -7.70
C PHE A 412 22.33 0.32 -8.84
N ASN A 413 22.43 1.64 -9.02
CA ASN A 413 23.23 2.23 -10.09
C ASN A 413 24.73 1.92 -9.90
N THR A 414 25.23 2.06 -8.67
CA THR A 414 26.62 1.75 -8.35
C THR A 414 26.83 0.25 -8.20
N ALA A 415 25.96 -0.46 -7.49
CA ALA A 415 26.15 -1.88 -7.20
C ALA A 415 26.08 -2.75 -8.46
N SER A 416 25.29 -2.35 -9.46
CA SER A 416 25.15 -3.09 -10.73
C SER A 416 26.35 -2.95 -11.66
N LYS A 417 27.41 -2.23 -11.25
CA LYS A 417 28.73 -2.31 -11.90
C LYS A 417 29.41 -3.67 -11.65
N ASN A 418 29.04 -4.36 -10.57
CA ASN A 418 29.45 -5.74 -10.31
C ASN A 418 28.54 -6.71 -11.07
N GLU A 419 29.11 -7.61 -11.88
CA GLU A 419 28.35 -8.52 -12.75
C GLU A 419 27.44 -9.49 -11.98
N ASN A 420 27.84 -9.95 -10.78
CA ASN A 420 27.04 -10.86 -9.97
C ASN A 420 25.81 -10.16 -9.40
N ILE A 421 25.97 -8.91 -8.95
CA ILE A 421 24.86 -8.08 -8.46
C ILE A 421 23.94 -7.70 -9.61
N LEU A 422 24.48 -7.26 -10.76
CA LEU A 422 23.69 -6.97 -11.95
C LEU A 422 22.81 -8.17 -12.35
N LYS A 423 23.39 -9.38 -12.35
CA LYS A 423 22.65 -10.62 -12.66
C LYS A 423 21.56 -10.92 -11.63
N LEU A 424 21.81 -10.65 -10.35
CA LEU A 424 20.80 -10.77 -9.30
C LEU A 424 19.64 -9.78 -9.56
N LEU A 425 19.95 -8.48 -9.67
CA LEU A 425 18.95 -7.42 -9.73
C LEU A 425 18.20 -7.33 -11.08
N SER A 426 18.73 -7.97 -12.13
CA SER A 426 18.05 -8.10 -13.44
C SER A 426 17.07 -9.29 -13.49
N LYS A 427 17.01 -10.11 -12.45
CA LYS A 427 16.11 -11.26 -12.38
C LYS A 427 14.84 -10.89 -11.60
N GLU A 428 13.70 -11.40 -12.06
CA GLU A 428 12.45 -11.34 -11.30
C GLU A 428 12.63 -11.97 -9.91
N GLN A 429 12.23 -11.22 -8.89
CA GLN A 429 12.31 -11.56 -7.48
C GLN A 429 11.03 -11.10 -6.78
N SER A 430 10.67 -11.79 -5.69
CA SER A 430 9.56 -11.36 -4.85
C SER A 430 10.03 -10.28 -3.87
N ILE A 431 9.21 -9.26 -3.67
CA ILE A 431 9.37 -8.23 -2.64
C ILE A 431 8.08 -8.20 -1.83
N HIS A 432 8.15 -8.00 -0.52
CA HIS A 432 6.91 -7.88 0.26
C HIS A 432 6.08 -6.69 -0.25
N ASN A 433 4.77 -6.87 -0.21
CA ASN A 433 3.77 -5.93 -0.71
C ASN A 433 2.55 -5.97 0.20
N ILE A 434 2.78 -5.71 1.48
CA ILE A 434 1.77 -5.83 2.53
C ILE A 434 1.16 -4.45 2.73
N GLY A 435 0.06 -4.17 2.05
CA GLY A 435 -0.68 -2.94 2.29
C GLY A 435 -1.33 -2.91 3.68
N ILE A 436 -2.42 -2.15 3.79
CA ILE A 436 -3.21 -2.09 5.03
C ILE A 436 -3.92 -3.42 5.36
N MET A 437 -3.99 -4.35 4.40
CA MET A 437 -4.65 -5.64 4.48
C MET A 437 -3.66 -6.79 4.35
N TYR A 438 -3.91 -7.89 5.06
CA TYR A 438 -3.09 -9.10 4.95
C TYR A 438 -3.93 -10.39 5.03
N PRO A 439 -3.78 -11.31 4.06
CA PRO A 439 -4.59 -12.53 3.97
C PRO A 439 -4.12 -13.68 4.88
N GLY A 440 -3.06 -13.46 5.66
CA GLY A 440 -2.42 -14.49 6.49
C GLY A 440 -1.37 -15.30 5.75
N LYS A 441 -0.45 -15.90 6.51
CA LYS A 441 0.71 -16.63 5.93
C LYS A 441 0.36 -17.96 5.26
N TYR A 442 -0.82 -18.52 5.55
CA TYR A 442 -1.25 -19.82 5.04
C TYR A 442 -1.95 -19.74 3.68
N VAL A 443 -2.25 -18.52 3.22
CA VAL A 443 -2.89 -18.28 1.94
C VAL A 443 -1.83 -18.16 0.86
N PRO A 444 -1.80 -19.05 -0.16
CA PRO A 444 -0.87 -18.90 -1.26
C PRO A 444 -1.18 -17.62 -2.05
N SER A 445 -0.17 -16.77 -2.26
CA SER A 445 -0.28 -15.49 -2.97
C SER A 445 -1.01 -15.57 -4.32
N LYS A 446 -0.80 -16.66 -5.08
CA LYS A 446 -1.47 -16.89 -6.38
C LYS A 446 -3.01 -16.95 -6.33
N TYR A 447 -3.60 -17.08 -5.15
CA TYR A 447 -5.05 -17.11 -4.95
C TYR A 447 -5.59 -15.79 -4.37
N VAL A 448 -4.72 -14.83 -4.09
CA VAL A 448 -5.09 -13.54 -3.51
C VAL A 448 -5.15 -12.49 -4.61
N PRO A 449 -6.18 -11.64 -4.65
CA PRO A 449 -6.21 -10.48 -5.55
C PRO A 449 -4.97 -9.60 -5.36
N GLU A 450 -4.49 -8.97 -6.42
CA GLU A 450 -3.24 -8.18 -6.42
C GLU A 450 -3.18 -7.14 -5.29
N LEU A 451 -4.29 -6.43 -5.02
CA LEU A 451 -4.36 -5.41 -3.97
C LEU A 451 -4.16 -5.94 -2.54
N SER A 452 -4.38 -7.24 -2.34
CA SER A 452 -4.16 -7.90 -1.05
C SER A 452 -3.01 -8.92 -1.10
N ASN A 453 -2.33 -9.03 -2.24
CA ASN A 453 -1.25 -9.97 -2.43
C ASN A 453 -0.02 -9.49 -1.64
N PRO A 454 0.45 -10.28 -0.65
CA PRO A 454 1.53 -9.86 0.24
C PRO A 454 2.91 -9.85 -0.43
N PHE A 455 3.00 -10.23 -1.71
CA PHE A 455 4.22 -10.19 -2.48
C PHE A 455 3.98 -9.62 -3.89
N SER A 456 4.88 -8.75 -4.31
CA SER A 456 4.99 -8.29 -5.70
C SER A 456 6.20 -8.94 -6.34
N ASN A 457 6.01 -9.58 -7.49
CA ASN A 457 7.12 -10.06 -8.32
C ASN A 457 7.57 -8.92 -9.22
N VAL A 458 8.82 -8.50 -9.09
CA VAL A 458 9.40 -7.41 -9.88
C VAL A 458 10.82 -7.75 -10.30
N VAL A 459 11.32 -7.08 -11.34
CA VAL A 459 12.75 -6.99 -11.61
C VAL A 459 13.28 -5.77 -10.83
N PRO A 460 14.11 -5.94 -9.79
CA PRO A 460 14.52 -4.82 -8.92
C PRO A 460 15.10 -3.62 -9.65
N LEU A 461 15.95 -3.83 -10.67
CA LEU A 461 16.52 -2.75 -11.48
C LEU A 461 15.48 -1.92 -12.26
N GLU A 462 14.40 -2.57 -12.67
CA GLU A 462 13.31 -1.88 -13.37
C GLU A 462 12.37 -1.17 -12.39
N ALA A 463 12.22 -1.70 -11.17
CA ALA A 463 11.29 -1.20 -10.17
C ALA A 463 11.86 -0.06 -9.30
N TYR A 464 13.14 -0.11 -8.91
CA TYR A 464 13.73 0.85 -7.96
C TYR A 464 15.10 1.37 -8.42
N ASN A 465 15.58 2.43 -7.80
CA ASN A 465 16.95 2.93 -7.97
C ASN A 465 17.85 2.50 -6.80
N GLY A 466 17.28 2.36 -5.62
CA GLY A 466 17.97 1.78 -4.47
C GLY A 466 17.01 1.05 -3.55
N PHE A 467 17.58 0.34 -2.59
CA PHE A 467 16.80 -0.48 -1.67
C PHE A 467 17.35 -0.39 -0.26
N LEU A 468 16.49 -0.07 0.70
CA LEU A 468 16.81 -0.05 2.11
C LEU A 468 16.26 -1.33 2.75
N PHE A 469 17.17 -2.11 3.32
CA PHE A 469 16.87 -3.38 3.95
C PHE A 469 16.94 -3.25 5.47
N VAL A 470 15.90 -3.76 6.15
CA VAL A 470 15.84 -3.89 7.60
C VAL A 470 15.64 -5.37 7.94
N LYS A 471 16.62 -6.02 8.56
CA LYS A 471 16.56 -7.46 8.83
C LYS A 471 15.32 -7.83 9.65
N THR A 472 15.11 -7.16 10.77
CA THR A 472 14.04 -7.49 11.72
C THR A 472 13.13 -6.29 11.93
N ILE A 473 11.83 -6.47 11.72
CA ILE A 473 10.82 -5.46 12.00
C ILE A 473 9.91 -5.83 13.18
N SER A 474 9.26 -4.83 13.76
CA SER A 474 8.24 -4.94 14.80
C SER A 474 7.00 -4.11 14.46
N GLU A 475 5.89 -4.43 15.11
CA GLU A 475 4.64 -3.72 14.92
C GLU A 475 4.72 -2.23 15.29
N THR A 476 4.13 -1.36 14.47
CA THR A 476 3.93 0.06 14.84
C THR A 476 3.17 0.21 16.15
N THR A 477 3.44 1.29 16.88
CA THR A 477 2.76 1.59 18.15
C THR A 477 1.49 2.40 17.85
N GLY A 478 0.30 1.85 18.13
CA GLY A 478 -0.96 2.57 17.99
C GLY A 478 -1.05 3.76 18.94
N VAL A 479 -1.63 4.87 18.50
CA VAL A 479 -1.87 6.03 19.39
C VAL A 479 -3.12 5.80 20.24
N TYR A 480 -4.10 5.07 19.70
CA TYR A 480 -5.34 4.75 20.40
C TYR A 480 -5.32 3.27 20.83
N ASP A 481 -4.36 2.90 21.70
CA ASP A 481 -4.05 1.52 22.15
C ASP A 481 -5.25 0.60 22.43
N LEU A 482 -6.44 1.13 22.76
CA LEU A 482 -7.66 0.34 23.02
C LEU A 482 -8.63 0.21 21.83
N ARG A 483 -8.39 0.89 20.70
CA ARG A 483 -9.25 0.91 19.50
C ARG A 483 -8.55 0.41 18.23
N ASP A 484 -7.23 0.51 18.12
CA ASP A 484 -6.56 0.26 16.83
C ASP A 484 -6.17 -1.21 16.61
N THR A 485 -5.68 -1.93 17.63
CA THR A 485 -5.18 -3.32 17.49
C THR A 485 -5.72 -4.21 18.60
N ARG A 486 -6.77 -4.99 18.30
CA ARG A 486 -7.42 -5.90 19.27
C ARG A 486 -7.16 -7.37 19.01
N VAL A 487 -6.58 -7.69 17.86
CA VAL A 487 -6.32 -9.08 17.46
C VAL A 487 -4.82 -9.35 17.64
N GLU A 488 -4.46 -10.06 18.71
CA GLU A 488 -3.07 -10.38 19.04
C GLU A 488 -2.41 -11.35 18.05
N ASP A 489 -3.20 -12.21 17.39
CA ASP A 489 -2.71 -13.14 16.38
C ASP A 489 -3.67 -13.20 15.20
N GLY A 490 -3.36 -12.44 14.14
CA GLY A 490 -4.19 -12.37 12.94
C GLY A 490 -4.22 -13.66 12.15
N ASP A 491 -3.17 -14.49 12.20
CA ASP A 491 -3.17 -15.79 11.52
C ASP A 491 -4.16 -16.74 12.21
N ASN A 492 -4.22 -16.75 13.55
CA ASN A 492 -5.19 -17.55 14.29
C ASN A 492 -6.62 -17.06 14.07
N GLU A 493 -6.85 -15.74 13.99
CA GLU A 493 -8.16 -15.16 13.68
C GLU A 493 -8.65 -15.63 12.30
N LEU A 494 -7.78 -15.62 11.30
CA LEU A 494 -8.08 -16.15 9.97
C LEU A 494 -8.40 -17.64 9.99
N VAL A 495 -7.60 -18.45 10.70
CA VAL A 495 -7.87 -19.89 10.84
C VAL A 495 -9.24 -20.13 11.50
N SER A 496 -9.55 -19.39 12.57
CA SER A 496 -10.84 -19.45 13.25
C SER A 496 -11.99 -19.11 12.29
N HIS A 497 -11.86 -18.02 11.53
CA HIS A 497 -12.84 -17.61 10.52
C HIS A 497 -13.11 -18.71 9.49
N TYR A 498 -12.06 -19.31 8.92
CA TYR A 498 -12.22 -20.39 7.94
C TYR A 498 -12.85 -21.66 8.55
N LEU A 499 -12.48 -22.02 9.78
CA LEU A 499 -13.09 -23.15 10.48
C LEU A 499 -14.59 -22.90 10.70
N HIS A 500 -14.99 -21.70 11.12
CA HIS A 500 -16.40 -21.33 11.27
C HIS A 500 -17.19 -21.48 9.96
N ILE A 501 -16.64 -21.05 8.83
CA ILE A 501 -17.26 -21.22 7.51
C ILE A 501 -17.44 -22.71 7.18
N VAL A 502 -16.39 -23.51 7.33
CA VAL A 502 -16.42 -24.95 7.01
C VAL A 502 -17.43 -25.69 7.89
N PHE A 503 -17.42 -25.45 9.20
CA PHE A 503 -18.40 -26.06 10.11
C PHE A 503 -19.83 -25.61 9.77
N GLY A 504 -20.04 -24.34 9.46
CA GLY A 504 -21.35 -23.83 9.00
C GLY A 504 -21.87 -24.56 7.76
N GLN A 505 -21.02 -24.78 6.76
CA GLN A 505 -21.37 -25.55 5.55
C GLN A 505 -21.68 -27.02 5.86
N ILE A 506 -20.92 -27.65 6.75
CA ILE A 506 -21.17 -29.03 7.19
C ILE A 506 -22.53 -29.12 7.90
N TYR A 507 -22.84 -28.21 8.82
CA TYR A 507 -24.14 -28.18 9.51
C TYR A 507 -25.30 -27.95 8.54
N PHE A 508 -25.12 -27.07 7.55
CA PHE A 508 -26.12 -26.86 6.49
C PHE A 508 -26.37 -28.14 5.67
N LEU A 509 -25.31 -28.83 5.24
CA LEU A 509 -25.41 -30.10 4.51
C LEU A 509 -26.10 -31.19 5.35
N ILE A 510 -25.75 -31.30 6.63
CA ILE A 510 -26.42 -32.21 7.57
C ILE A 510 -27.92 -31.88 7.65
N GLY A 511 -28.27 -30.59 7.76
CA GLY A 511 -29.66 -30.13 7.75
C GLY A 511 -30.41 -30.51 6.47
N VAL A 512 -29.79 -30.30 5.29
CA VAL A 512 -30.37 -30.70 3.99
C VAL A 512 -30.58 -32.22 3.93
N ILE A 513 -29.60 -33.02 4.37
CA ILE A 513 -29.71 -34.49 4.42
C ILE A 513 -30.88 -34.91 5.32
N ILE A 514 -31.02 -34.31 6.50
CA ILE A 514 -32.13 -34.57 7.42
C ILE A 514 -33.48 -34.26 6.75
N VAL A 515 -33.61 -33.11 6.09
CA VAL A 515 -34.85 -32.72 5.37
C VAL A 515 -35.16 -33.70 4.25
N VAL A 516 -34.17 -34.09 3.44
CA VAL A 516 -34.36 -35.08 2.36
C VAL A 516 -34.80 -36.43 2.92
N LEU A 517 -34.19 -36.89 4.02
CA LEU A 517 -34.61 -38.13 4.70
C LEU A 517 -36.05 -38.04 5.21
N LEU A 518 -36.46 -36.92 5.80
CA LEU A 518 -37.83 -36.69 6.25
C LEU A 518 -38.83 -36.70 5.08
N ILE A 519 -38.49 -36.10 3.93
CA ILE A 519 -39.31 -36.14 2.71
C ILE A 519 -39.44 -37.58 2.19
N ILE A 520 -38.35 -38.34 2.13
CA ILE A 520 -38.37 -39.74 1.70
C ILE A 520 -39.28 -40.57 2.61
N LEU A 521 -39.18 -40.38 3.93
CA LEU A 521 -40.03 -41.05 4.91
C LEU A 521 -41.52 -40.68 4.73
N PHE A 522 -41.81 -39.41 4.49
CA PHE A 522 -43.17 -38.92 4.23
C PHE A 522 -43.76 -39.51 2.94
N VAL A 523 -43.00 -39.51 1.84
CA VAL A 523 -43.41 -40.10 0.56
C VAL A 523 -43.64 -41.61 0.68
N ARG A 524 -42.72 -42.34 1.35
CA ARG A 524 -42.89 -43.77 1.63
C ARG A 524 -44.16 -44.04 2.44
N ARG A 525 -44.46 -43.22 3.45
CA ARG A 525 -45.69 -43.31 4.24
C ARG A 525 -46.93 -43.11 3.36
N LYS A 526 -46.96 -42.08 2.50
CA LYS A 526 -48.07 -41.85 1.54
C LYS A 526 -48.26 -43.00 0.54
N ILE A 527 -47.18 -43.57 0.00
CA ILE A 527 -47.25 -44.73 -0.91
C ILE A 527 -47.81 -45.95 -0.19
N LYS A 528 -47.40 -46.19 1.07
CA LYS A 528 -47.89 -47.32 1.89
C LYS A 528 -49.40 -47.20 2.17
N VAL A 529 -49.88 -45.98 2.49
CA VAL A 529 -51.32 -45.70 2.68
C VAL A 529 -52.13 -45.88 1.39
N LYS A 530 -51.57 -45.51 0.23
CA LYS A 530 -52.23 -45.70 -1.08
C LYS A 530 -52.32 -47.18 -1.50
N LYS A 531 -51.36 -48.02 -1.07
CA LYS A 531 -51.40 -49.47 -1.28
C LYS A 531 -52.39 -50.19 -0.34
N SER A 532 -52.54 -49.75 0.91
CA SER A 532 -53.51 -50.33 1.84
C SER A 532 -54.98 -49.98 1.51
N GLY A 533 -55.23 -48.90 0.76
CA GLY A 533 -56.58 -48.48 0.35
C GLY A 533 -57.18 -49.22 -0.86
N ARG A 534 -56.42 -50.06 -1.59
CA ARG A 534 -56.92 -50.82 -2.76
C ARG A 534 -57.33 -52.28 -2.45
N GLY A 535 -57.34 -52.68 -1.18
CA GLY A 535 -57.56 -54.08 -0.76
C GLY A 535 -58.93 -54.41 -0.15
N ALA A 536 -59.82 -53.45 0.07
CA ALA A 536 -61.12 -53.72 0.69
C ALA A 536 -62.20 -54.01 -0.37
N ARG A 537 -62.20 -55.23 -0.94
CA ARG A 537 -63.42 -55.83 -1.51
C ARG A 537 -64.32 -56.20 -0.34
N TYR A 538 -65.42 -55.48 -0.17
CA TYR A 538 -66.51 -55.89 0.73
C TYR A 538 -67.13 -57.20 0.21
N PRO A 539 -67.30 -58.23 1.05
CA PRO A 539 -68.05 -59.42 0.67
C PRO A 539 -69.56 -59.11 0.69
N ASN A 540 -70.21 -59.48 -0.41
CA ASN A 540 -71.66 -59.62 -0.52
C ASN A 540 -72.18 -60.63 0.51
N SER A 541 -73.14 -60.21 1.33
CA SER A 541 -74.18 -61.12 1.85
C SER A 541 -75.38 -60.33 2.38
N SER A 542 -76.40 -60.22 1.53
CA SER A 542 -77.82 -60.50 1.79
C SER A 542 -78.34 -60.45 3.24
N ARG A 543 -79.40 -59.66 3.47
CA ARG A 543 -80.75 -60.19 3.75
C ARG A 543 -81.84 -59.11 3.64
N TRP A 544 -82.97 -59.57 3.14
CA TRP A 544 -84.24 -58.90 2.86
C TRP A 544 -85.07 -58.67 4.13
N ASP A 545 -86.03 -57.75 4.00
CA ASP A 545 -87.36 -57.64 4.65
C ASP A 545 -87.60 -58.23 6.05
#